data_AF-A0A5Q4SNT2-F1
#
_entry.id   AF-A0A5Q4SNT2-F1
#
_cell.length_a   1.000
_cell.length_b   1.000
_cell.length_c   1.000
_cell.angle_alpha   90.00
_cell.angle_beta   90.00
_cell.angle_gamma   90.00
#
_symmetry.space_group_name_H-M   'P 1'
#
loop_
_entity.id
_entity.type
_entity.pdbx_description
1 polymer ?
#
loop_
_entity_poly.entity_id
_entity_poly.type
_entity_poly.pdbx_seq_one_letter_code
_entity_poly.pdbx_strand_id
1 'polypeptide(L)'
;VGVVLDLGKVQQVGNVEVSFLGGNTSVELRTTEDSSFPQLPGGFTKAASGSGTKVSLKPVKPVQARYLLVWLTELPLSDDGNYRGKISDIKVTS
;
A
#
# COMPACT_ATOMS: atom_id res chain seq x y z
N VAL A 1 5.83 -8.59 -2.28
CA VAL A 1 6.70 -7.43 -2.61
C VAL A 1 5.91 -6.16 -2.31
N GLY A 2 6.54 -5.06 -1.91
CA GLY A 2 5.82 -3.85 -1.57
C GLY A 2 6.72 -2.62 -1.46
N VAL A 3 6.09 -1.47 -1.20
CA VAL A 3 6.76 -0.18 -1.01
C VAL A 3 6.39 0.34 0.38
N VAL A 4 7.39 0.72 1.17
CA VAL A 4 7.18 1.45 2.41
C VAL A 4 7.22 2.94 2.13
N LEU A 5 6.22 3.67 2.62
CA LEU A 5 6.13 5.12 2.57
C LEU A 5 6.43 5.65 3.97
N ASP A 6 7.46 6.48 4.11
CA ASP A 6 7.68 7.30 5.31
C ASP A 6 6.99 8.66 5.10
N LEU A 7 5.98 8.95 5.90
CA LEU A 7 5.24 10.22 5.87
C LEU A 7 5.99 11.36 6.59
N GLY A 8 7.20 11.09 7.09
CA GLY A 8 8.09 12.02 7.81
C GLY A 8 7.74 12.20 9.28
N LYS A 9 6.46 12.07 9.64
CA LYS A 9 5.94 12.07 11.02
C LYS A 9 4.66 11.24 11.11
N VAL A 10 4.16 11.02 12.32
CA VAL A 10 2.84 10.40 12.52
C VAL A 10 1.76 11.30 11.93
N GLN A 11 0.92 10.74 11.06
CA GLN A 11 -0.19 11.41 10.37
C GLN A 11 -1.45 10.58 10.48
N GLN A 12 -2.60 11.23 10.40
CA GLN A 12 -3.87 10.55 10.23
C GLN A 12 -4.01 10.08 8.78
N VAL A 13 -4.36 8.82 8.58
CA VAL A 13 -4.57 8.20 7.26
C VAL A 13 -5.98 7.60 7.21
N GLY A 14 -6.85 8.20 6.38
CA GLY A 14 -8.21 7.73 6.14
C GLY A 14 -8.39 7.07 4.77
N ASN A 15 -7.54 7.39 3.80
CA ASN A 15 -7.53 6.74 2.49
C ASN A 15 -6.14 6.74 1.87
N VAL A 16 -5.81 5.64 1.21
CA VAL A 16 -4.66 5.52 0.31
C VAL A 16 -5.16 5.09 -1.06
N GLU A 17 -5.05 5.98 -2.03
CA GLU A 17 -5.35 5.65 -3.43
C GLU A 17 -4.06 5.22 -4.13
N VAL A 18 -4.09 4.06 -4.77
CA VAL A 18 -2.95 3.51 -5.52
C VAL A 18 -3.36 3.31 -6.96
N SER A 19 -2.56 3.83 -7.89
CA SER A 19 -2.75 3.65 -9.33
C SER A 19 -1.70 2.71 -9.88
N PHE A 20 -2.16 1.77 -10.72
CA PHE A 20 -1.35 0.73 -11.34
C PHE A 20 -1.37 0.84 -12.87
N LEU A 21 -0.26 0.49 -13.48
CA LEU A 21 -0.12 0.32 -14.93
C LEU A 21 0.08 -1.16 -15.27
N GLY A 22 -0.24 -1.55 -16.51
CA GLY A 22 0.04 -2.89 -17.01
C GLY A 22 -0.94 -3.99 -16.56
N GLY A 23 -2.04 -3.63 -15.89
CA GLY A 23 -3.12 -4.55 -15.57
C GLY A 23 -3.61 -4.45 -14.11
N ASN A 24 -4.58 -5.30 -13.77
CA ASN A 24 -5.09 -5.40 -12.42
C ASN A 24 -4.02 -5.91 -11.47
N THR A 25 -3.92 -5.27 -10.30
CA THR A 25 -3.01 -5.66 -9.21
C THR A 25 -3.83 -5.76 -7.93
N SER A 26 -3.60 -6.80 -7.12
CA SER A 26 -4.18 -6.90 -5.78
C SER A 26 -3.19 -6.31 -4.76
N VAL A 27 -3.71 -5.51 -3.83
CA VAL A 27 -2.90 -4.72 -2.90
C VAL A 27 -3.53 -4.66 -1.52
N GLU A 28 -2.67 -4.65 -0.50
CA GLU A 28 -3.01 -4.36 0.89
C GLU A 28 -2.38 -3.04 1.32
N LEU A 29 -3.15 -2.22 2.03
CA LEU A 29 -2.60 -1.18 2.90
C LEU A 29 -2.31 -1.83 4.24
N ARG A 30 -1.05 -1.75 4.67
CA ARG A 30 -0.61 -2.21 5.98
C ARG A 30 0.02 -1.05 6.74
N THR A 31 -0.22 -0.98 8.04
CA THR A 31 0.23 0.13 8.90
C THR A 31 0.90 -0.41 10.16
N THR A 32 1.57 0.48 10.88
CA THR A 32 2.07 0.23 12.22
C THR A 32 1.78 1.44 13.09
N GLU A 33 1.53 1.21 14.38
CA GLU A 33 1.42 2.27 15.39
C GLU A 33 2.80 2.71 15.89
N ASP A 34 3.84 1.92 15.60
CA ASP A 34 5.22 2.29 15.94
C ASP A 34 5.68 3.47 15.08
N SER A 35 6.34 4.42 15.74
CA SER A 35 6.99 5.58 15.11
C SER A 35 8.39 5.26 14.60
N SER A 36 8.95 4.09 14.96
CA SER A 36 10.18 3.52 14.44
C SER A 36 9.92 2.69 13.17
N PHE A 37 10.89 2.65 12.26
CA PHE A 37 10.75 1.92 10.99
C PHE A 37 10.78 0.40 11.24
N PRO A 38 9.71 -0.35 10.87
CA PRO A 38 9.73 -1.81 10.99
C PRO A 38 10.72 -2.42 10.01
N GLN A 39 11.69 -3.18 10.53
CA GLN A 39 12.74 -3.81 9.72
C GLN A 39 12.22 -4.95 8.84
N LEU A 40 11.08 -5.54 9.19
CA LEU A 40 10.48 -6.68 8.50
C LEU A 40 9.02 -6.38 8.14
N PRO A 41 8.50 -6.90 7.00
CA PRO A 41 7.09 -6.72 6.62
C PRO A 41 6.09 -7.21 7.66
N GLY A 42 6.48 -8.19 8.48
CA GLY A 42 5.67 -8.71 9.58
C GLY A 42 5.41 -7.70 10.71
N GLY A 43 6.15 -6.60 10.77
CA GLY A 43 5.89 -5.48 11.70
C GLY A 43 4.75 -4.56 11.26
N PHE A 44 4.09 -4.84 10.14
CA PHE A 44 2.91 -4.11 9.66
C PHE A 44 1.65 -4.97 9.71
N THR A 45 0.56 -4.38 10.20
CA THR A 45 -0.77 -4.98 10.28
C THR A 45 -1.64 -4.51 9.12
N LYS A 46 -2.43 -5.41 8.54
CA LYS A 46 -3.34 -5.08 7.44
C LYS A 46 -4.46 -4.15 7.92
N ALA A 47 -4.63 -3.02 7.25
CA ALA A 47 -5.67 -2.04 7.52
C ALA A 47 -6.79 -2.05 6.45
N ALA A 48 -6.43 -2.28 5.18
CA ALA A 48 -7.37 -2.38 4.06
C ALA A 48 -6.78 -3.21 2.92
N SER A 49 -7.62 -3.64 1.97
CA SER A 49 -7.19 -4.34 0.76
C SER A 49 -8.14 -4.07 -0.41
N GLY A 50 -7.66 -4.26 -1.63
CA GLY A 50 -8.46 -4.17 -2.84
C GLY A 50 -7.68 -4.56 -4.08
N SER A 51 -8.35 -4.59 -5.23
CA SER A 51 -7.76 -5.00 -6.50
C SER A 51 -8.29 -4.15 -7.66
N GLY A 52 -7.44 -3.90 -8.66
CA GLY A 52 -7.80 -3.15 -9.86
C GLY A 52 -6.62 -2.39 -10.44
N THR A 53 -6.89 -1.50 -11.39
CA THR A 53 -5.92 -0.54 -11.94
C THR A 53 -5.86 0.76 -11.14
N LYS A 54 -6.91 1.08 -10.39
CA LYS A 54 -6.96 2.20 -9.45
C LYS A 54 -7.74 1.76 -8.22
N VAL A 55 -7.09 1.74 -7.06
CA VAL A 55 -7.62 1.12 -5.84
C VAL A 55 -7.64 2.14 -4.71
N SER A 56 -8.81 2.31 -4.08
CA SER A 56 -8.97 3.11 -2.87
C SER A 56 -8.96 2.20 -1.64
N LEU A 57 -7.93 2.34 -0.81
CA LEU A 57 -7.70 1.55 0.39
C LEU A 57 -8.11 2.37 1.61
N LYS A 58 -9.28 2.05 2.16
CA LYS A 58 -9.87 2.76 3.30
C LYS A 58 -9.87 1.86 4.54
N PRO A 59 -9.06 2.16 5.56
CA PRO A 59 -9.19 1.52 6.88
C PRO A 59 -10.61 1.70 7.44
N VAL A 60 -11.06 0.74 8.26
CA VAL A 60 -12.40 0.81 8.90
C VAL A 60 -12.56 2.08 9.75
N LYS A 61 -11.47 2.54 10.36
CA LYS A 61 -11.34 3.83 11.04
C LYS A 61 -10.00 4.46 10.64
N PRO A 62 -9.90 5.80 10.54
CA PRO A 62 -8.62 6.45 10.29
C PRO A 62 -7.55 5.97 11.26
N VAL A 63 -6.35 5.72 10.75
CA VAL A 63 -5.21 5.22 11.53
C VAL A 63 -4.16 6.32 11.70
N GLN A 64 -3.49 6.33 12.85
CA GLN A 64 -2.34 7.20 13.09
C GLN A 64 -1.08 6.41 12.74
N ALA A 65 -0.37 6.81 11.69
CA ALA A 65 0.81 6.10 11.22
C ALA A 65 1.86 7.07 10.67
N ARG A 66 3.14 6.77 10.89
CA ARG A 66 4.25 7.40 10.16
C ARG A 66 4.64 6.57 8.94
N TYR A 67 4.67 5.26 9.08
CA TYR A 67 5.03 4.33 8.02
C TYR A 67 3.81 3.58 7.50
N LEU A 68 3.66 3.56 6.19
CA LEU A 68 2.67 2.75 5.49
C LEU A 68 3.40 1.74 4.62
N LEU A 69 2.86 0.52 4.53
CA LEU A 69 3.32 -0.49 3.59
C LEU A 69 2.21 -0.75 2.58
N VAL A 70 2.50 -0.42 1.31
CA VAL A 70 1.70 -0.81 0.15
C VAL A 70 2.20 -2.18 -0.30
N TRP A 71 1.48 -3.24 0.08
CA TRP A 71 1.91 -4.63 -0.14
C TRP A 71 1.16 -5.24 -1.32
N LEU A 72 1.87 -5.60 -2.38
CA LEU A 72 1.29 -6.20 -3.57
C LEU A 72 1.16 -7.71 -3.37
N THR A 73 -0.06 -8.23 -3.51
CA THR A 73 -0.41 -9.63 -3.26
C THR A 73 -0.69 -10.41 -4.54
N GLU A 74 -0.99 -9.73 -5.64
CA GLU A 74 -1.17 -10.32 -6.96
C GLU A 74 -0.71 -9.33 -8.02
N LEU A 75 0.05 -9.81 -9.00
CA LEU A 75 0.65 -8.98 -10.04
C LEU A 75 0.15 -9.43 -11.41
N PRO A 76 -0.03 -8.51 -12.36
CA PRO A 76 -0.34 -8.88 -13.74
C PRO A 76 0.87 -9.58 -14.40
N LEU A 77 0.57 -10.53 -15.27
CA LEU A 77 1.55 -11.10 -16.19
C LEU A 77 1.85 -10.07 -17.28
N SER A 78 3.12 -9.69 -17.43
CA SER A 78 3.56 -8.80 -18.52
C SER A 78 3.80 -9.58 -19.81
N ASP A 79 3.91 -8.86 -20.93
CA ASP A 79 4.11 -9.43 -22.27
C ASP A 79 5.42 -10.25 -22.41
N ASP A 80 6.39 -10.00 -21.53
CA ASP A 80 7.65 -10.75 -21.43
C ASP A 80 7.51 -12.07 -20.62
N GLY A 81 6.29 -12.42 -20.22
CA GLY A 81 5.99 -13.63 -19.44
C GLY A 81 6.32 -13.50 -17.94
N ASN A 82 6.71 -12.32 -17.46
CA ASN A 82 7.05 -12.10 -16.04
C ASN A 82 5.92 -11.40 -15.27
N TYR A 83 5.78 -11.73 -13.99
CA TYR A 83 4.90 -10.98 -13.09
C TYR A 83 5.53 -9.64 -12.70
N ARG A 84 4.84 -8.53 -13.00
CA ARG A 84 5.37 -7.19 -12.71
C ARG A 84 4.26 -6.22 -12.31
N GLY A 85 4.27 -5.81 -11.04
CA GLY A 85 3.49 -4.67 -10.57
C GLY A 85 4.13 -3.35 -10.98
N LYS A 86 3.34 -2.41 -11.50
CA LYS A 86 3.81 -1.07 -11.85
C LYS A 86 2.94 -0.05 -11.13
N ILE A 87 3.45 0.56 -10.07
CA ILE A 87 2.77 1.65 -9.37
C ILE A 87 3.12 2.96 -10.08
N SER A 88 2.12 3.72 -10.52
CA SER A 88 2.32 5.04 -11.13
C SER A 88 2.14 6.19 -10.14
N ASP A 89 1.24 6.03 -9.17
CA ASP A 89 0.94 7.08 -8.19
C ASP A 89 0.45 6.46 -6.87
N ILE A 90 0.78 7.12 -5.77
CA ILE A 90 0.21 6.84 -4.45
C ILE A 90 -0.20 8.16 -3.80
N LYS A 91 -1.48 8.29 -3.46
CA LYS A 91 -2.04 9.46 -2.79
C LYS A 91 -2.57 9.09 -1.41
N VAL A 92 -2.04 9.77 -0.40
CA VAL A 92 -2.43 9.58 1.01
C VAL A 92 -3.28 10.78 1.45
N THR A 93 -4.45 10.51 2.04
CA THR A 93 -5.35 11.54 2.60
C THR A 93 -5.89 11.11 3.96
N SER A 94 -6.25 12.09 4.79
CA SER A 94 -6.83 11.92 6.13
C SER A 94 -8.25 11.36 6.14
#